data_AF-A0A838TMR3-F1
#
_entry.id   AF-A0A838TMR3-F1
#
_cell.length_a   1.000
_cell.length_b   1.000
_cell.length_c   1.000
_cell.angle_alpha   90.00
_cell.angle_beta   90.00
_cell.angle_gamma   90.00
#
_symmetry.space_group_name_H-M   'P 1'
#
loop_
_entity.id
_entity.type
_entity.pdbx_description
1 polymer ?
#
loop_
_entity_poly.entity_id
_entity_poly.type
_entity_poly.pdbx_seq_one_letter_code
_entity_poly.pdbx_strand_id
1 'polypeptide(L)'
;MKLKNNNAILNQLEEAVEITDRKRGKLHEVFEDSFDIKECSTKKFINQKLDYIHNNPCSGKWALADDSENYLHSSGKFYSIGEQGIFPVTHIQELMDIDLTESSL
;
A
#
# COMPACT_ATOMS: atom_id res chain seq x y z
N MET A 1 4.07 19.61 19.77
CA MET A 1 2.98 18.76 19.23
C MET A 1 1.74 18.99 20.09
N LYS A 2 0.69 19.66 19.59
CA LYS A 2 -0.53 19.90 20.39
C LYS A 2 -1.25 18.56 20.59
N LEU A 3 -1.34 18.10 21.83
CA LEU A 3 -2.17 16.96 22.24
C LEU A 3 -3.63 17.32 21.97
N LYS A 4 -4.15 16.93 20.81
CA LYS A 4 -5.60 16.95 20.56
C LYS A 4 -6.17 15.76 21.33
N ASN A 5 -6.91 16.06 22.39
CA ASN A 5 -7.62 15.07 23.19
C ASN A 5 -8.85 14.56 22.40
N ASN A 6 -8.60 13.83 21.32
CA ASN A 6 -9.62 13.46 20.35
C ASN A 6 -10.26 12.13 20.75
N ASN A 7 -11.03 12.17 21.85
CA ASN A 7 -11.70 11.01 22.44
C ASN A 7 -12.58 10.26 21.42
N ALA A 8 -13.11 10.95 20.41
CA ALA A 8 -13.88 10.30 19.34
C ALA A 8 -13.05 9.27 18.55
N ILE A 9 -11.81 9.60 18.20
CA ILE A 9 -10.92 8.67 17.49
C ILE A 9 -10.54 7.51 18.40
N LEU A 10 -10.22 7.80 19.67
CA LEU A 10 -9.89 6.74 20.63
C LEU A 10 -11.04 5.75 20.80
N ASN A 11 -12.27 6.24 20.95
CA ASN A 11 -13.46 5.39 21.02
C ASN A 11 -13.63 4.55 19.74
N GLN A 12 -13.45 5.15 18.57
CA GLN A 12 -13.54 4.42 17.29
C GLN A 12 -12.51 3.30 17.20
N LEU A 13 -11.26 3.59 17.59
CA LEU A 13 -10.19 2.58 17.58
C LEU A 13 -10.39 1.53 18.67
N GLU A 14 -11.00 1.89 19.79
CA GLU A 14 -11.37 0.94 20.84
C GLU A 14 -12.50 0.01 20.37
N GLU A 15 -13.52 0.54 19.70
CA GLU A 15 -14.63 -0.23 19.13
C GLU A 15 -14.16 -1.22 18.05
N ALA A 16 -13.11 -0.86 17.30
CA ALA A 16 -12.51 -1.72 16.29
C ALA A 16 -11.75 -2.93 16.87
N VAL A 17 -11.49 -2.97 18.18
CA VAL A 17 -10.75 -4.08 18.82
C VAL A 17 -11.62 -5.33 18.92
N GLU A 18 -11.12 -6.42 18.32
CA GLU A 18 -11.73 -7.75 18.41
C GLU A 18 -11.87 -8.27 19.84
N ILE A 19 -12.92 -9.08 20.09
CA ILE A 19 -13.27 -9.53 21.45
C ILE A 19 -12.14 -10.35 22.08
N THR A 20 -11.46 -11.18 21.30
CA THR A 20 -10.34 -12.01 21.74
C THR A 20 -9.12 -11.18 22.15
N ASP A 21 -8.84 -10.12 21.40
CA ASP A 21 -7.73 -9.20 21.66
C ASP A 21 -8.01 -8.27 22.85
N ARG A 22 -9.27 -7.86 23.02
CA ARG A 22 -9.71 -7.13 24.22
C ARG A 22 -9.46 -7.92 25.49
N LYS A 23 -9.71 -9.23 25.48
CA LYS A 23 -9.41 -10.13 26.62
C LYS A 23 -7.91 -10.21 26.93
N ARG A 24 -7.04 -9.92 25.95
CA ARG A 24 -5.58 -9.87 26.12
C ARG A 24 -5.07 -8.49 26.52
N GLY A 25 -5.96 -7.52 26.71
CA GLY A 25 -5.63 -6.16 27.15
C GLY A 25 -5.31 -5.18 26.03
N LYS A 26 -5.60 -5.52 24.75
CA LYS A 26 -5.49 -4.57 23.65
C LYS A 26 -6.57 -3.49 23.80
N LEU A 27 -6.16 -2.22 23.71
CA LEU A 27 -7.05 -1.07 23.94
C LEU A 27 -7.55 -0.44 22.64
N HIS A 28 -6.77 -0.49 21.56
CA HIS A 28 -7.07 0.20 20.31
C HIS A 28 -6.56 -0.61 19.11
N GLU A 29 -7.28 -0.54 17.99
CA GLU A 29 -6.99 -1.25 16.75
C GLU A 29 -7.10 -0.28 15.55
N VAL A 30 -6.02 -0.21 14.75
CA VAL A 30 -5.94 0.65 13.56
C VAL A 30 -6.13 -0.16 12.28
N PHE A 31 -5.72 -1.42 12.28
CA PHE A 31 -5.70 -2.28 11.11
C PHE A 31 -6.84 -3.30 11.20
N GLU A 32 -7.48 -3.58 10.08
CA GLU A 32 -8.40 -4.72 9.98
C GLU A 32 -7.59 -6.02 9.96
N ASP A 33 -8.10 -7.10 10.58
CA ASP A 33 -7.48 -8.43 10.56
C ASP A 33 -7.73 -9.13 9.20
N SER A 34 -7.29 -8.48 8.14
CA SER A 34 -7.42 -8.95 6.77
C SER A 34 -6.32 -8.37 5.90
N PHE A 35 -5.80 -9.18 4.99
CA PHE A 35 -4.91 -8.75 3.93
C PHE A 35 -5.09 -9.62 2.70
N ASP A 36 -4.94 -9.02 1.53
CA ASP A 36 -4.93 -9.73 0.26
C ASP A 36 -3.50 -9.98 -0.20
N ILE A 37 -2.95 -11.15 0.14
CA ILE A 37 -1.67 -11.60 -0.44
C ILE A 37 -1.94 -12.38 -1.71
N LYS A 38 -1.30 -11.95 -2.80
CA LYS A 38 -1.29 -12.66 -4.08
C LYS A 38 0.13 -12.74 -4.60
N GLU A 39 0.61 -13.96 -4.78
CA GLU A 39 1.91 -14.20 -5.40
C GLU A 39 1.89 -13.70 -6.84
N CYS A 40 2.87 -12.86 -7.19
CA CYS A 40 3.00 -12.26 -8.50
C CYS A 40 4.06 -12.99 -9.34
N SER A 41 3.75 -14.23 -9.75
CA SER A 41 4.72 -15.14 -10.40
C SER A 41 4.94 -14.91 -11.89
N THR A 42 4.14 -14.06 -12.54
CA THR A 42 4.28 -13.78 -13.98
C THR A 42 4.31 -12.28 -14.24
N LYS A 43 5.11 -11.86 -15.23
CA LYS A 43 5.16 -10.47 -15.70
C LYS A 43 3.76 -9.93 -16.06
N LYS A 44 2.92 -10.76 -16.68
CA LYS A 44 1.53 -10.39 -17.01
C LYS A 44 0.72 -10.05 -15.76
N PHE A 45 0.81 -10.88 -14.72
CA PHE A 45 0.05 -10.66 -13.49
C PHE A 45 0.59 -9.47 -12.69
N ILE A 46 1.91 -9.30 -12.67
CA ILE A 46 2.58 -8.11 -12.11
C ILE A 46 2.05 -6.84 -12.76
N ASN A 47 2.08 -6.76 -14.10
CA ASN A 47 1.61 -5.58 -14.83
C ASN A 47 0.13 -5.30 -14.54
N GLN A 48 -0.71 -6.34 -14.53
CA GLN A 48 -2.12 -6.19 -14.16
C GLN A 48 -2.29 -5.59 -12.74
N LYS A 49 -1.44 -5.98 -11.78
CA LYS A 49 -1.48 -5.43 -10.41
C LYS A 49 -0.93 -4.01 -10.34
N LEU A 50 0.13 -3.70 -11.07
CA LEU A 50 0.65 -2.33 -11.20
C LEU A 50 -0.44 -1.40 -11.76
N ASP A 51 -1.08 -1.78 -12.87
CA ASP A 51 -2.17 -1.01 -13.48
C ASP A 51 -3.31 -0.78 -12.48
N TYR A 52 -3.72 -1.82 -11.73
CA TYR A 52 -4.76 -1.68 -10.71
C TYR A 52 -4.34 -0.71 -9.60
N ILE A 53 -3.12 -0.85 -9.06
CA ILE A 53 -2.61 -0.02 -7.95
C ILE A 53 -2.48 1.44 -8.39
N HIS A 54 -1.94 1.70 -9.58
CA HIS A 54 -1.72 3.05 -10.10
C HIS A 54 -3.02 3.76 -10.48
N ASN A 55 -4.05 3.01 -10.91
CA ASN A 55 -5.36 3.57 -11.24
C ASN A 55 -6.31 3.70 -10.04
N ASN A 56 -6.05 3.02 -8.92
CA ASN A 56 -6.90 3.07 -7.72
C ASN A 56 -7.12 4.50 -7.18
N PRO A 57 -6.10 5.39 -7.12
CA PRO A 57 -6.31 6.79 -6.76
C PRO A 57 -7.22 7.55 -7.72
N CYS A 58 -7.29 7.16 -8.99
CA CYS A 58 -8.00 7.89 -10.04
C CYS A 58 -9.43 7.39 -10.28
N SER A 59 -9.82 6.30 -9.60
CA SER A 59 -11.03 5.54 -9.93
C SER A 59 -12.00 5.41 -8.76
N GLY A 60 -13.27 5.21 -9.10
CA GLY A 60 -14.32 4.82 -8.16
C GLY A 60 -14.61 5.88 -7.10
N LYS A 61 -14.80 5.42 -5.86
CA LYS A 61 -15.20 6.28 -4.73
C LYS A 61 -14.09 7.22 -4.25
N TRP A 62 -12.84 6.97 -4.65
CA TRP A 62 -11.69 7.69 -4.13
C TRP A 62 -11.43 8.97 -4.91
N ALA A 63 -11.24 8.86 -6.24
CA ALA A 63 -11.01 9.99 -7.15
C ALA A 63 -10.08 11.06 -6.54
N LEU A 64 -8.96 10.60 -5.98
CA LEU A 64 -7.98 11.40 -5.24
C LEU A 64 -7.04 12.17 -6.17
N ALA A 65 -6.95 11.77 -7.44
CA ALA A 65 -6.16 12.44 -8.47
C ALA A 65 -6.80 12.24 -9.86
N ASP A 66 -6.59 13.18 -10.77
CA ASP A 66 -7.07 13.09 -12.16
C ASP A 66 -6.23 12.10 -12.99
N ASP A 67 -4.97 11.93 -12.63
CA ASP A 67 -4.03 11.00 -13.27
C ASP A 67 -3.16 10.31 -12.22
N SER A 68 -2.75 9.07 -12.52
CA SER A 68 -1.86 8.26 -11.70
C SER A 68 -0.52 8.94 -11.41
N GLU A 69 -0.02 9.76 -12.35
CA GLU A 69 1.21 10.54 -12.22
C GLU A 69 1.11 11.65 -11.16
N ASN A 70 -0.11 12.18 -10.98
CA ASN A 70 -0.38 13.30 -10.09
C ASN A 70 -0.62 12.85 -8.64
N TYR A 71 -0.82 11.55 -8.40
CA TYR A 71 -1.00 11.05 -7.04
C TYR A 71 0.34 10.87 -6.33
N LEU A 72 0.66 11.86 -5.48
CA LEU A 72 1.93 12.01 -4.77
C LEU A 72 2.40 10.78 -3.97
N HIS A 73 1.46 9.96 -3.51
CA HIS A 73 1.71 8.80 -2.66
C HIS A 73 1.71 7.47 -3.44
N SER A 74 2.05 7.52 -4.73
CA SER A 74 2.16 6.35 -5.60
C SER A 74 3.44 6.38 -6.42
N SER A 75 3.87 5.21 -6.88
CA SER A 75 4.93 5.06 -7.88
C SER A 75 4.45 5.29 -9.32
N GLY A 76 3.18 5.63 -9.53
CA GLY A 76 2.58 5.82 -10.86
C GLY A 76 3.38 6.80 -11.74
N LYS A 77 3.85 7.91 -11.16
CA LYS A 77 4.72 8.88 -11.85
C LYS A 77 5.99 8.24 -12.43
N PHE A 78 6.65 7.38 -11.65
CA PHE A 78 7.86 6.71 -12.09
C PHE A 78 7.60 5.73 -13.22
N TYR A 79 6.50 4.97 -13.13
CA TYR A 79 6.14 4.00 -14.17
C TYR A 79 5.62 4.65 -15.46
N SER A 80 5.02 5.84 -15.38
CA SER A 80 4.49 6.53 -16.56
C SER A 80 5.55 7.36 -17.30
N ILE A 81 6.31 8.19 -16.57
CA ILE A 81 7.22 9.18 -17.17
C ILE A 81 8.68 9.02 -16.72
N GLY A 82 9.00 8.01 -15.92
CA GLY A 82 10.37 7.74 -15.46
C GLY A 82 10.85 8.65 -14.32
N GLU A 83 9.99 9.51 -13.78
CA GLU A 83 10.34 10.42 -12.68
C GLU A 83 9.99 9.83 -11.32
N GLN A 84 10.94 9.84 -10.39
CA GLN A 84 10.70 9.36 -9.02
C GLN A 84 9.72 10.27 -8.26
N GLY A 85 8.93 9.65 -7.37
CA GLY A 85 8.04 10.35 -6.44
C GLY A 85 8.77 10.79 -5.16
N ILE A 86 8.00 11.04 -4.09
CA ILE A 86 8.58 11.35 -2.76
C ILE A 86 9.53 10.24 -2.30
N PHE A 87 9.15 8.98 -2.55
CA PHE A 87 9.92 7.81 -2.19
C PHE A 87 10.44 7.15 -3.46
N PRO A 88 11.77 7.03 -3.62
CA PRO A 88 12.32 6.36 -4.78
C PRO A 88 11.99 4.87 -4.75
N VAL A 89 11.66 4.31 -5.91
CA VAL A 89 11.38 2.88 -6.09
C VAL A 89 12.22 2.30 -7.21
N THR A 90 12.48 1.00 -7.14
CA THR A 90 13.14 0.23 -8.19
C THR A 90 12.09 -0.30 -9.18
N HIS A 91 12.39 -0.24 -10.47
CA HIS A 91 11.47 -0.77 -11.48
C HIS A 91 11.47 -2.30 -11.44
N ILE A 92 10.30 -2.93 -11.53
CA ILE A 92 10.20 -4.40 -11.40
C ILE A 92 11.03 -5.15 -12.45
N GLN A 93 11.22 -4.55 -13.63
CA GLN A 93 12.04 -5.14 -14.69
C GLN A 93 13.49 -5.37 -14.23
N GLU A 94 14.05 -4.48 -13.40
CA GLU A 94 15.40 -4.65 -12.85
C GLU A 94 15.49 -5.87 -11.93
N LEU A 95 14.38 -6.27 -11.31
CA LEU A 95 14.30 -7.44 -10.44
C LEU A 95 14.02 -8.73 -11.21
N MET A 96 13.33 -8.64 -12.36
CA MET A 96 13.04 -9.81 -13.20
C MET A 96 14.28 -10.42 -13.83
N ASP A 97 15.33 -9.63 -14.00
CA ASP A 97 16.60 -10.06 -14.58
C ASP A 97 17.57 -10.63 -13.51
N ILE A 98 17.16 -10.66 -12.24
CA ILE A 98 17.94 -11.22 -11.13
C ILE A 98 17.63 -12.71 -11.00
N ASP A 99 18.63 -13.55 -11.30
CA ASP A 99 18.57 -14.96 -10.93
C ASP A 99 18.92 -15.13 -9.45
N LEU A 100 17.90 -15.35 -8.62
CA LEU A 100 18.05 -15.60 -7.19
C LEU A 100 18.55 -17.02 -6.87
N THR A 101 18.66 -17.89 -7.88
CA THR A 101 19.18 -19.25 -7.72
C THR A 101 20.68 -19.34 -7.93
N GLU A 102 21.29 -18.34 -8.56
CA GLU A 102 22.73 -18.19 -8.59
C GLU A 102 23.20 -17.59 -7.27
N SER A 103 23.52 -18.48 -6.31
CA SER A 103 24.26 -18.08 -5.12
C SER A 103 25.54 -17.40 -5.57
N SER A 104 25.75 -16.17 -5.13
CA SER A 104 27.02 -15.47 -5.32
C SER A 104 28.13 -16.33 -4.72
N LEU A 105 29.04 -16.83 -5.54
CA LEU A 105 30.28 -17.50 -5.12
C LEU A 105 31.21 -16.51 -4.42
#